data_AF-A0AA39LAE2-F1
#
_entry.id   AF-A0AA39LAE2-F1
#
_cell.length_a   1.000
_cell.length_b   1.000
_cell.length_c   1.000
_cell.angle_alpha   90.00
_cell.angle_beta   90.00
_cell.angle_gamma   90.00
#
_symmetry.space_group_name_H-M   'P 1'
#
loop_
_entity.id
_entity.type
_entity.pdbx_description
1 polymer ?
#
loop_
_entity_poly.entity_id
_entity_poly.type
_entity_poly.pdbx_seq_one_letter_code
_entity_poly.pdbx_strand_id
1 'polypeptide(L)'
;MGGKQSKGSVTEKDKAILDLKIQRDRLLQYQKRIDVLVGVETENARRALADGDEPRARLALRKRKYQQSLRAKTDGQLQQVEQLASQVELAQIQKDVLTGLQQGTKALMDIHAEIGGIEKVEKLMNDSADQMAYQKEISELLGSKMSTEDEAEVEDELAALEAEVGGKEQTQTLPSVPSAELPEAAQREPKPAAVQEERQAIPA
;
A
#
# COMPACT_ATOMS: atom_id res chain seq x y z
N MET A 1 -2.58 6.07 -44.23
CA MET A 1 -3.91 6.69 -44.40
C MET A 1 -4.63 6.69 -43.04
N GLY A 2 -4.69 7.86 -42.39
CA GLY A 2 -5.77 8.28 -41.49
C GLY A 2 -6.03 7.49 -40.20
N GLY A 3 -5.22 7.73 -39.16
CA GLY A 3 -5.63 7.46 -37.78
C GLY A 3 -6.85 8.30 -37.41
N LYS A 4 -7.99 7.65 -37.19
CA LYS A 4 -9.17 8.28 -36.60
C LYS A 4 -8.89 8.51 -35.11
N GLN A 5 -8.64 9.76 -34.77
CA GLN A 5 -8.60 10.26 -33.40
C GLN A 5 -9.91 9.90 -32.69
N SER A 6 -9.87 8.93 -31.77
CA SER A 6 -10.93 8.75 -30.78
C SER A 6 -10.80 9.85 -29.74
N LYS A 7 -11.36 11.04 -30.02
CA LYS A 7 -11.63 12.04 -28.98
C LYS A 7 -12.44 11.35 -27.88
N GLY A 8 -11.94 11.43 -26.64
CA GLY A 8 -12.43 10.70 -25.47
C GLY A 8 -13.95 10.57 -25.42
N SER A 9 -14.43 9.35 -25.65
CA SER A 9 -15.84 9.00 -25.52
C SER A 9 -16.19 9.02 -24.04
N VAL A 10 -17.17 9.84 -23.66
CA VAL A 10 -17.74 9.85 -22.31
C VAL A 10 -18.20 8.43 -21.97
N THR A 11 -17.57 7.83 -20.97
CA THR A 11 -17.87 6.47 -20.53
C THR A 11 -19.20 6.49 -19.76
N GLU A 12 -19.93 5.37 -19.72
CA GLU A 12 -21.11 5.21 -18.84
C GLU A 12 -20.80 5.56 -17.36
N LYS A 13 -19.54 5.38 -16.96
CA LYS A 13 -19.01 5.77 -15.64
C LYS A 13 -18.94 7.28 -15.44
N ASP A 14 -18.50 8.01 -16.46
CA ASP A 14 -18.41 9.48 -16.42
C ASP A 14 -19.81 10.10 -16.35
N LYS A 15 -20.79 9.47 -17.03
CA LYS A 15 -22.21 9.82 -16.90
C LYS A 15 -22.72 9.60 -15.48
N ALA A 16 -22.42 8.46 -14.86
CA ALA A 16 -22.83 8.17 -13.49
C ALA A 16 -22.24 9.16 -12.46
N ILE A 17 -20.96 9.53 -12.61
CA ILE A 17 -20.32 10.55 -11.76
C ILE A 17 -20.95 11.92 -11.97
N LEU A 18 -21.24 12.27 -13.23
CA LEU A 18 -21.94 13.51 -13.57
C LEU A 18 -23.34 13.55 -12.93
N ASP A 19 -24.09 12.46 -13.00
CA ASP A 19 -25.43 12.35 -12.42
C ASP A 19 -25.40 12.51 -10.89
N LEU A 20 -24.42 11.90 -10.20
CA LEU A 20 -24.22 12.10 -8.76
C LEU A 20 -23.91 13.57 -8.42
N LYS A 21 -23.05 14.23 -9.22
CA LYS A 21 -22.74 15.66 -9.04
C LYS A 21 -23.96 16.54 -9.28
N ILE A 22 -24.76 16.25 -10.31
CA ILE A 22 -26.02 16.95 -10.58
C ILE A 22 -27.00 16.76 -9.42
N GLN A 23 -27.12 15.55 -8.87
CA GLN A 23 -27.97 15.28 -7.71
C GLN A 23 -27.52 16.07 -6.48
N ARG A 24 -26.22 16.09 -6.19
CA ARG A 24 -25.65 16.91 -5.11
C ARG A 24 -26.02 18.39 -5.29
N ASP A 25 -25.82 18.94 -6.48
CA ASP A 25 -26.09 20.35 -6.74
C ASP A 25 -27.59 20.68 -6.63
N ARG A 26 -28.47 19.76 -7.06
CA ARG A 26 -29.93 19.88 -6.85
C ARG A 26 -30.31 19.84 -5.37
N LEU A 27 -29.70 18.97 -4.58
CA LEU A 27 -29.92 18.90 -3.13
C LEU A 27 -29.47 20.20 -2.44
N LEU A 28 -28.33 20.77 -2.84
CA LEU A 28 -27.86 22.07 -2.34
C LEU A 28 -28.82 23.22 -2.70
N GLN A 29 -29.35 23.24 -3.92
CA GLN A 29 -30.37 24.22 -4.30
C GLN A 29 -31.65 24.04 -3.49
N TYR A 30 -32.06 22.80 -3.23
CA TYR A 30 -33.23 22.51 -2.42
C TYR A 30 -33.04 22.93 -0.95
N GLN A 31 -31.87 22.66 -0.37
CA GLN A 31 -31.50 23.11 0.97
C GLN A 31 -31.61 24.64 1.11
N LYS A 32 -31.07 25.40 0.13
CA LYS A 32 -31.18 26.87 0.11
C LYS A 32 -32.64 27.34 0.08
N ARG A 33 -33.50 26.66 -0.69
CA ARG A 33 -34.94 26.97 -0.74
C ARG A 33 -35.61 26.71 0.62
N ILE A 34 -35.28 25.60 1.28
CA ILE A 34 -35.80 25.30 2.62
C ILE A 34 -35.36 26.37 3.63
N ASP A 35 -34.11 26.84 3.57
CA ASP A 35 -33.60 27.88 4.47
C ASP A 35 -34.37 29.20 4.34
N VAL A 36 -34.68 29.60 3.10
CA VAL A 36 -35.54 30.77 2.84
C VAL A 36 -36.94 30.55 3.45
N LEU A 37 -37.54 29.38 3.26
CA LEU A 37 -38.86 29.07 3.82
C LEU A 37 -38.87 29.05 5.35
N VAL A 38 -37.80 28.54 5.98
CA VAL A 38 -37.64 28.57 7.45
C VAL A 38 -37.56 30.02 7.96
N GLY A 39 -36.85 30.89 7.24
CA GLY A 39 -36.81 32.32 7.53
C GLY A 39 -38.18 32.97 7.44
N VAL A 40 -38.92 32.72 6.35
CA VAL A 40 -40.28 33.24 6.15
C VAL A 40 -41.25 32.76 7.24
N GLU A 41 -41.24 31.48 7.60
CA GLU A 41 -42.12 30.97 8.67
C GLU A 41 -41.72 31.49 10.06
N THR A 42 -40.45 31.83 10.26
CA THR A 42 -40.00 32.49 11.50
C THR A 42 -40.53 33.91 11.60
N GLU A 43 -40.49 34.68 10.50
CA GLU A 43 -41.08 36.01 10.44
C GLU A 43 -42.60 35.98 10.57
N ASN A 44 -43.27 35.02 9.93
CA ASN A 44 -44.72 34.82 10.10
C ASN A 44 -45.10 34.50 11.55
N ALA A 45 -44.31 33.67 12.23
CA ALA A 45 -44.52 33.37 13.64
C ALA A 45 -44.31 34.63 14.51
N ARG A 46 -43.28 35.44 14.24
CA ARG A 46 -43.04 36.71 14.95
C ARG A 46 -44.20 37.70 14.77
N ARG A 47 -44.69 37.86 13.54
CA ARG A 47 -45.84 38.74 13.23
C ARG A 47 -47.11 38.27 13.94
N ALA A 48 -47.44 36.98 13.86
CA ALA A 48 -48.61 36.43 14.52
C ALA A 48 -48.56 36.58 16.06
N LEU A 49 -47.36 36.50 16.66
CA LEU A 49 -47.18 36.78 18.09
C LEU A 49 -47.38 38.27 18.43
N ALA A 50 -46.90 39.18 17.57
CA ALA A 50 -47.11 40.62 17.75
C ALA A 50 -48.59 41.00 17.63
N ASP A 51 -49.34 40.32 16.76
CA ASP A 51 -50.78 40.51 16.56
C ASP A 51 -51.64 39.83 17.66
N GLY A 52 -51.03 39.07 18.58
CA GLY A 52 -51.73 38.33 19.64
C GLY A 52 -52.45 37.05 19.19
N ASP A 53 -52.25 36.62 17.93
CA ASP A 53 -52.85 35.42 17.36
C ASP A 53 -51.99 34.17 17.65
N GLU A 54 -52.16 33.63 18.85
CA GLU A 54 -51.49 32.42 19.33
C GLU A 54 -51.72 31.17 18.45
N PRO A 55 -52.94 30.84 17.97
CA PRO A 55 -53.12 29.66 17.12
C PRO A 55 -52.40 29.77 15.78
N ARG A 56 -52.36 30.96 15.17
CA ARG A 56 -51.59 31.20 13.92
C ARG A 56 -50.09 31.14 14.15
N ALA A 57 -49.59 31.68 15.26
CA ALA A 57 -48.19 31.56 15.65
C ALA A 57 -47.78 30.09 15.84
N ARG A 58 -48.60 29.30 16.54
CA ARG A 58 -48.36 27.86 16.76
C ARG A 58 -48.32 27.08 15.43
N LEU A 59 -49.20 27.41 14.47
CA LEU A 59 -49.19 26.80 13.14
C LEU A 59 -47.89 27.12 12.38
N ALA A 60 -47.47 28.39 12.35
CA ALA A 60 -46.22 28.81 11.71
C ALA A 60 -44.99 28.10 12.32
N LEU A 61 -44.94 27.96 13.64
CA LEU A 61 -43.88 27.22 14.33
C LEU A 61 -43.87 25.73 13.97
N ARG A 62 -45.04 25.08 13.82
CA ARG A 62 -45.13 23.68 13.35
C ARG A 62 -44.60 23.54 11.92
N LYS A 63 -44.98 24.45 11.01
CA LYS A 63 -44.45 24.48 9.64
C LYS A 63 -42.93 24.67 9.63
N ARG A 64 -42.41 25.61 10.42
CA ARG A 64 -40.97 25.81 10.59
C ARG A 64 -40.27 24.53 11.04
N LYS A 65 -40.79 23.83 12.06
CA LYS A 65 -40.21 22.58 12.57
C LYS A 65 -40.24 21.46 11.53
N TYR A 66 -41.30 21.37 10.74
CA TYR A 66 -41.37 20.45 9.61
C TYR A 66 -40.28 20.75 8.58
N GLN A 67 -40.11 22.01 8.17
CA GLN A 67 -39.06 22.40 7.22
C GLN A 67 -37.65 22.13 7.77
N GLN A 68 -37.41 22.37 9.06
CA GLN A 68 -36.15 21.99 9.71
C GLN A 68 -35.90 20.47 9.70
N SER A 69 -36.94 19.66 9.93
CA SER A 69 -36.80 18.19 9.81
C SER A 69 -36.49 17.76 8.39
N LEU A 70 -37.05 18.46 7.40
CA LEU A 70 -36.82 18.18 5.99
C LEU A 70 -35.40 18.57 5.59
N ARG A 71 -34.90 19.72 6.08
CA ARG A 71 -33.50 20.13 5.94
C ARG A 71 -32.55 19.06 6.48
N ALA A 72 -32.76 18.58 7.70
CA ALA A 72 -31.91 17.55 8.29
C ALA A 72 -31.89 16.25 7.47
N LYS A 73 -33.03 15.86 6.88
CA LYS A 73 -33.08 14.71 5.94
C LYS A 73 -32.29 14.99 4.66
N THR A 74 -32.42 16.19 4.10
CA THR A 74 -31.65 16.61 2.92
C THR A 74 -30.15 16.65 3.20
N ASP A 75 -29.73 17.09 4.39
CA ASP A 75 -28.33 17.09 4.81
C ASP A 75 -27.78 15.65 4.87
N GLY A 76 -28.55 14.71 5.42
CA GLY A 76 -28.18 13.29 5.43
C GLY A 76 -28.10 12.68 4.02
N GLN A 77 -29.02 13.05 3.12
CA GLN A 77 -28.97 12.62 1.72
C GLN A 77 -27.75 13.20 0.99
N LEU A 78 -27.40 14.46 1.26
CA LEU A 78 -26.23 15.11 0.67
C LEU A 78 -24.95 14.37 1.07
N GLN A 79 -24.79 14.06 2.36
CA GLN A 79 -23.66 13.28 2.87
C GLN A 79 -23.59 11.89 2.20
N GLN A 80 -24.75 11.24 2.00
CA GLN A 80 -24.80 9.95 1.31
C GLN A 80 -24.33 10.04 -0.15
N VAL A 81 -24.73 11.09 -0.88
CA VAL A 81 -24.28 11.31 -2.27
C VAL A 81 -22.78 11.59 -2.34
N GLU A 82 -22.23 12.37 -1.40
CA GLU A 82 -20.79 12.65 -1.31
C GLU A 82 -19.98 11.39 -0.97
N GLN A 83 -20.49 10.56 -0.07
CA GLN A 83 -19.89 9.27 0.26
C GLN A 83 -19.89 8.33 -0.95
N LEU A 84 -21.02 8.24 -1.68
CA LEU A 84 -21.12 7.43 -2.90
C LEU A 84 -20.15 7.93 -3.99
N ALA A 85 -20.03 9.24 -4.18
CA ALA A 85 -19.06 9.79 -5.13
C ALA A 85 -17.62 9.40 -4.77
N SER A 86 -17.24 9.55 -3.50
CA SER A 86 -15.91 9.14 -3.01
C SER A 86 -15.66 7.64 -3.18
N GLN A 87 -16.68 6.80 -2.95
CA GLN A 87 -16.58 5.35 -3.15
C GLN A 87 -16.37 4.98 -4.62
N VAL A 88 -17.05 5.67 -5.54
CA VAL A 88 -16.85 5.46 -6.98
C VAL A 88 -15.44 5.84 -7.40
N GLU A 89 -14.91 6.96 -6.91
CA GLU A 89 -13.53 7.38 -7.18
C GLU A 89 -12.51 6.37 -6.64
N LEU A 90 -12.71 5.87 -5.41
CA LEU A 90 -11.87 4.81 -4.86
C LEU A 90 -11.93 3.53 -5.69
N ALA A 91 -13.12 3.11 -6.12
CA ALA A 91 -13.30 1.93 -6.97
C ALA A 91 -12.59 2.09 -8.33
N GLN A 92 -12.50 3.30 -8.87
CA GLN A 92 -11.71 3.57 -10.08
C GLN A 92 -10.22 3.32 -9.84
N ILE A 93 -9.67 3.88 -8.75
CA ILE A 93 -8.27 3.66 -8.36
C ILE A 93 -8.00 2.16 -8.16
N GLN A 94 -8.87 1.46 -7.44
CA GLN A 94 -8.74 0.02 -7.20
C GLN A 94 -8.73 -0.79 -8.49
N LYS A 95 -9.56 -0.43 -9.47
CA LYS A 95 -9.58 -1.06 -10.80
C LYS A 95 -8.26 -0.82 -11.55
N ASP A 96 -7.70 0.38 -11.48
CA ASP A 96 -6.44 0.69 -12.14
C ASP A 96 -5.26 -0.04 -11.47
N VAL A 97 -5.24 -0.14 -10.14
CA VAL A 97 -4.28 -0.98 -9.40
C VAL A 97 -4.39 -2.45 -9.82
N LEU A 98 -5.61 -3.00 -9.91
CA LEU A 98 -5.82 -4.37 -10.39
C LEU A 98 -5.32 -4.57 -11.82
N THR A 99 -5.56 -3.60 -12.70
CA THR A 99 -5.09 -3.66 -14.08
C THR A 99 -3.55 -3.63 -14.14
N GLY A 100 -2.92 -2.79 -13.32
CA GLY A 100 -1.46 -2.74 -13.19
C GLY A 100 -0.88 -4.04 -12.66
N LEU A 101 -1.49 -4.64 -11.64
CA LEU A 101 -1.10 -5.96 -11.13
C LEU A 101 -1.23 -7.04 -12.21
N GLN A 102 -2.33 -7.06 -12.97
CA GLN A 102 -2.51 -8.01 -14.08
C GLN A 102 -1.44 -7.85 -15.16
N GLN A 103 -1.09 -6.61 -15.52
CA GLN A 103 -0.01 -6.33 -16.47
C GLN A 103 1.35 -6.77 -15.93
N GLY A 104 1.64 -6.50 -14.65
CA GLY A 104 2.84 -6.95 -13.98
C GLY A 104 2.96 -8.48 -13.94
N THR A 105 1.87 -9.18 -13.60
CA THR A 105 1.83 -10.66 -13.63
C THR A 105 2.07 -11.20 -15.04
N LYS A 106 1.47 -10.59 -16.07
CA LYS A 106 1.73 -10.99 -17.46
C LYS A 106 3.18 -10.78 -17.85
N ALA A 107 3.75 -9.60 -17.55
CA ALA A 107 5.16 -9.33 -17.82
C ALA A 107 6.09 -10.32 -17.10
N LEU A 108 5.78 -10.68 -15.85
CA LEU A 108 6.53 -11.72 -15.12
C LEU A 108 6.39 -13.10 -15.78
N MET A 109 5.20 -13.47 -16.25
CA MET A 109 4.99 -14.72 -16.98
C MET A 109 5.78 -14.75 -18.29
N ASP A 110 5.79 -13.63 -19.04
CA ASP A 110 6.54 -13.50 -20.28
C ASP A 110 8.05 -13.61 -20.02
N ILE A 111 8.57 -12.92 -19.00
CA ILE A 111 9.98 -13.05 -18.56
C ILE A 111 10.31 -14.49 -18.16
N HIS A 112 9.45 -15.14 -17.37
CA HIS A 112 9.65 -16.53 -17.00
C HIS A 112 9.64 -17.46 -18.22
N ALA A 113 8.81 -17.21 -19.23
CA ALA A 113 8.81 -17.95 -20.48
C ALA A 113 10.11 -17.73 -21.28
N GLU A 114 10.60 -16.48 -21.37
CA GLU A 114 11.85 -16.13 -22.07
C GLU A 114 13.11 -16.72 -21.41
N ILE A 115 13.17 -16.73 -20.07
CA ILE A 115 14.28 -17.35 -19.31
C ILE A 115 14.27 -18.88 -19.51
N GLY A 116 13.17 -19.46 -19.98
CA GLY A 116 13.02 -20.87 -20.34
C GLY A 116 12.15 -21.68 -19.39
N GLY A 117 11.39 -21.01 -18.52
CA GLY A 117 10.46 -21.63 -17.60
C GLY A 117 11.12 -22.60 -16.62
N ILE A 118 10.29 -23.43 -15.99
CA ILE A 118 10.75 -24.52 -15.11
C ILE A 118 11.57 -25.55 -15.92
N GLU A 119 11.20 -25.83 -17.17
CA GLU A 119 11.85 -26.85 -18.00
C GLU A 119 13.33 -26.55 -18.28
N LYS A 120 13.70 -25.29 -18.56
CA LYS A 120 15.12 -24.95 -18.79
C LYS A 120 15.92 -24.88 -17.50
N VAL A 121 15.29 -24.56 -16.37
CA VAL A 121 15.92 -24.65 -15.04
C VAL A 121 16.12 -26.11 -14.64
N GLU A 122 15.13 -26.97 -14.83
CA GLU A 122 15.24 -28.42 -14.61
C GLU A 122 16.29 -29.05 -15.52
N LYS A 123 16.32 -28.67 -16.80
CA LYS A 123 17.34 -29.14 -17.74
C LYS A 123 18.74 -28.67 -17.34
N LEU A 124 18.91 -27.41 -16.92
CA LEU A 124 20.21 -26.90 -16.45
C LEU A 124 20.68 -27.65 -15.19
N MET A 125 19.77 -27.98 -14.26
CA MET A 125 20.11 -28.76 -13.07
C MET A 125 20.52 -30.19 -13.42
N ASN A 126 19.81 -30.85 -14.34
CA ASN A 126 20.16 -32.18 -14.81
C ASN A 126 21.49 -32.18 -15.58
N ASP A 127 21.67 -31.25 -16.54
CA ASP A 127 22.91 -31.11 -17.30
C ASP A 127 24.11 -30.82 -16.37
N SER A 128 23.92 -30.04 -15.31
CA SER A 128 24.96 -29.77 -14.30
C SER A 128 25.25 -30.99 -13.42
N ALA A 129 24.25 -31.78 -13.05
CA ALA A 129 24.44 -33.01 -12.30
C ALA A 129 25.17 -34.07 -13.13
N ASP A 130 24.83 -34.20 -14.41
CA ASP A 130 25.49 -35.10 -15.36
C ASP A 130 26.94 -34.66 -15.62
N GLN A 131 27.21 -33.37 -15.76
CA GLN A 131 28.58 -32.85 -15.86
C GLN A 131 29.40 -33.13 -14.60
N MET A 132 28.81 -32.96 -13.40
CA MET A 132 29.49 -33.28 -12.15
C MET A 132 29.79 -34.78 -12.04
N ALA A 133 28.85 -35.64 -12.45
CA ALA A 133 29.06 -37.08 -12.47
C ALA A 133 30.15 -37.48 -13.47
N TYR A 134 30.15 -36.91 -14.67
CA TYR A 134 31.18 -37.14 -15.69
C TYR A 134 32.56 -36.67 -15.24
N GLN A 135 32.65 -35.48 -14.61
CA GLN A 135 33.91 -35.00 -14.02
C GLN A 135 34.39 -35.93 -12.91
N LYS A 136 33.49 -36.44 -12.07
CA LYS A 136 33.84 -37.41 -11.03
C LYS A 136 34.35 -38.72 -11.63
N GLU A 137 33.73 -39.22 -12.70
CA GLU A 137 34.18 -40.40 -13.42
C GLU A 137 35.55 -40.19 -14.07
N ILE A 138 35.80 -39.00 -14.65
CA ILE A 138 37.13 -38.63 -15.16
C ILE A 138 38.15 -38.62 -14.01
N SER A 139 37.85 -37.98 -12.89
CA SER A 139 38.74 -37.93 -11.73
C SER A 139 39.05 -39.32 -11.19
N GLU A 140 38.06 -40.22 -11.15
CA GLU A 140 38.22 -41.60 -10.69
C GLU A 140 39.03 -42.45 -11.68
N LEU A 141 38.83 -42.26 -12.99
CA LEU A 141 39.65 -42.86 -14.05
C LEU A 141 41.08 -42.32 -14.10
N LEU A 142 41.30 -41.05 -13.75
CA LEU A 142 42.62 -40.43 -13.70
C LEU A 142 43.37 -40.90 -12.45
N GLY A 143 42.72 -40.91 -11.28
CA GLY A 143 43.29 -41.42 -10.03
C GLY A 143 43.57 -42.92 -10.04
N SER A 144 42.78 -43.72 -10.79
CA SER A 144 43.07 -45.16 -10.95
C SER A 144 44.18 -45.47 -11.97
N LYS A 145 44.60 -44.49 -12.79
CA LYS A 145 45.68 -44.64 -13.78
C LYS A 145 47.00 -43.97 -13.37
N MET A 146 46.98 -43.04 -12.41
CA MET A 146 48.19 -42.45 -11.84
C MET A 146 48.93 -43.47 -10.96
N SER A 147 50.25 -43.51 -11.06
CA SER A 147 51.07 -44.26 -10.12
C SER A 147 51.26 -43.45 -8.83
N THR A 148 51.62 -44.13 -7.73
CA THR A 148 51.91 -43.47 -6.45
C THR A 148 53.10 -42.50 -6.53
N GLU A 149 53.98 -42.66 -7.52
CA GLU A 149 55.10 -41.74 -7.80
C GLU A 149 54.61 -40.47 -8.50
N ASP A 150 53.71 -40.61 -9.48
CA ASP A 150 53.10 -39.47 -10.19
C ASP A 150 52.20 -38.64 -9.25
N GLU A 151 51.49 -39.28 -8.32
CA GLU A 151 50.71 -38.57 -7.28
C GLU A 151 51.60 -37.75 -6.34
N ALA A 152 52.78 -38.26 -5.98
CA ALA A 152 53.72 -37.53 -5.13
C ALA A 152 54.34 -36.32 -5.87
N GLU A 153 54.67 -36.44 -7.15
CA GLU A 153 55.19 -35.33 -7.96
C GLU A 153 54.13 -34.22 -8.14
N VAL A 154 52.86 -34.58 -8.33
CA VAL A 154 51.75 -33.62 -8.40
C VAL A 154 51.52 -32.92 -7.05
N GLU A 155 51.60 -33.63 -5.93
CA GLU A 155 51.45 -33.03 -4.59
C GLU A 155 52.62 -32.07 -4.27
N ASP A 156 53.85 -32.41 -4.69
CA ASP A 156 55.02 -31.55 -4.54
C ASP A 156 54.90 -30.28 -5.41
N GLU A 157 54.43 -30.40 -6.66
CA GLU A 157 54.15 -29.25 -7.53
C GLU A 157 53.01 -28.37 -6.98
N LEU A 158 51.96 -28.98 -6.45
CA LEU A 158 50.85 -28.28 -5.81
C LEU A 158 51.34 -27.50 -4.58
N ALA A 159 52.16 -28.12 -3.72
CA ALA A 159 52.76 -27.46 -2.56
C ALA A 159 53.68 -26.30 -2.98
N ALA A 160 54.41 -26.42 -4.10
CA ALA A 160 55.22 -25.34 -4.64
C ALA A 160 54.37 -24.17 -5.15
N LEU A 161 53.26 -24.44 -5.84
CA LEU A 161 52.31 -23.42 -6.30
C LEU A 161 51.56 -22.76 -5.12
N GLU A 162 51.17 -23.54 -4.12
CA GLU A 162 50.58 -23.02 -2.88
C GLU A 162 51.56 -22.16 -2.10
N ALA A 163 52.87 -22.46 -2.13
CA ALA A 163 53.90 -21.60 -1.55
C ALA A 163 54.13 -20.32 -2.38
N GLU A 164 53.97 -20.37 -3.71
CA GLU A 164 54.08 -19.20 -4.59
C GLU A 164 52.86 -18.26 -4.46
N VAL A 165 51.66 -18.83 -4.32
CA VAL A 165 50.40 -18.09 -4.11
C VAL A 165 50.26 -17.66 -2.64
N GLY A 166 50.49 -18.58 -1.70
CA GLY A 166 50.44 -18.36 -0.25
C GLY A 166 51.59 -17.49 0.29
N GLY A 167 52.74 -17.46 -0.41
CA GLY A 167 53.82 -16.50 -0.16
C GLY A 167 53.41 -15.04 -0.41
N LYS A 168 52.31 -14.79 -1.13
CA LYS A 168 51.67 -13.47 -1.27
C LYS A 168 50.53 -13.22 -0.29
N GLU A 169 49.99 -14.24 0.37
CA GLU A 169 48.82 -14.12 1.27
C GLU A 169 49.20 -14.20 2.77
N GLN A 170 50.35 -14.79 3.15
CA GLN A 170 50.74 -14.88 4.57
C GLN A 170 51.50 -13.66 5.14
N THR A 171 51.66 -12.59 4.37
CA THR A 171 52.16 -11.29 4.87
C THR A 171 51.21 -10.12 4.59
N GLN A 172 49.91 -10.37 4.50
CA GLN A 172 48.93 -9.31 4.71
C GLN A 172 48.56 -9.26 6.20
N THR A 173 49.36 -8.54 6.98
CA THR A 173 48.86 -7.90 8.19
C THR A 173 47.68 -7.03 7.76
N LEU A 174 46.46 -7.52 7.94
CA LEU A 174 45.25 -6.72 7.79
C LEU A 174 45.44 -5.45 8.65
N PRO A 175 45.37 -4.25 8.08
CA PRO A 175 45.49 -3.04 8.88
C PRO A 175 44.36 -3.02 9.90
N SER A 176 44.72 -2.76 11.16
CA SER A 176 43.74 -2.57 12.24
C SER A 176 42.74 -1.49 11.80
N VAL A 177 41.48 -1.89 11.69
CA VAL A 177 40.37 -0.99 11.41
C VAL A 177 40.38 0.10 12.49
N PRO A 178 40.36 1.40 12.15
CA PRO A 178 40.29 2.45 13.15
C PRO A 178 39.03 2.25 14.00
N SER A 179 39.21 1.96 15.29
CA SER A 179 38.12 1.98 16.27
C SER A 179 37.82 3.45 16.59
N ALA A 180 37.13 4.13 15.68
CA ALA A 180 36.48 5.38 15.99
C ALA A 180 35.24 5.06 16.83
N GLU A 181 35.23 5.54 18.07
CA GLU A 181 34.09 5.45 18.97
C GLU A 181 32.84 6.02 18.28
N LEU A 182 31.83 5.16 18.10
CA LEU A 182 30.49 5.56 17.69
C LEU A 182 29.91 6.49 18.77
N PRO A 183 29.28 7.61 18.40
CA PRO A 183 28.67 8.50 19.39
C PRO A 183 27.62 7.76 20.19
N GLU A 184 27.76 7.87 21.51
CA GLU A 184 26.95 7.25 22.55
C GLU A 184 25.46 7.50 22.29
N ALA A 185 24.75 6.43 21.91
CA ALA A 185 23.30 6.43 21.85
C ALA A 185 22.77 6.67 23.27
N ALA A 186 22.14 7.84 23.45
CA ALA A 186 21.48 8.25 24.68
C ALA A 186 20.66 7.09 25.28
N GLN A 187 21.13 6.59 26.41
CA GLN A 187 20.44 5.62 27.25
C GLN A 187 19.13 6.28 27.72
N ARG A 188 17.99 5.84 27.16
CA ARG A 188 16.69 6.07 27.77
C ARG A 188 16.55 5.12 28.95
N GLU A 189 16.65 5.67 30.16
CA GLU A 189 16.37 4.95 31.40
C GLU A 189 14.94 4.34 31.39
N PRO A 190 14.78 3.09 31.83
CA PRO A 190 13.47 2.50 32.04
C PRO A 190 12.90 2.99 33.38
N LYS A 191 11.76 3.68 33.33
CA LYS A 191 10.95 4.00 34.52
C LYS A 191 10.37 2.70 35.11
N PRO A 192 10.58 2.39 36.40
CA PRO A 192 9.92 1.25 37.04
C PRO A 192 8.44 1.54 37.25
N ALA A 193 7.59 0.57 36.88
CA ALA A 193 6.20 0.52 37.28
C ALA A 193 6.09 0.20 38.79
N ALA A 194 5.45 1.08 39.55
CA ALA A 194 4.98 0.79 40.90
C ALA A 194 3.45 0.90 40.90
N VAL A 195 2.80 -0.28 40.95
CA VAL A 195 1.39 -0.43 41.32
C VAL A 195 1.34 -0.55 42.83
N GLN A 196 0.66 0.36 43.53
CA GLN A 196 0.08 0.11 44.86
C GLN A 196 -1.24 0.88 45.00
N GLU A 197 -2.35 0.14 45.01
CA GLU A 197 -3.58 0.51 45.71
C GLU A 197 -3.37 0.33 47.22
N GLU A 198 -3.72 1.32 48.05
CA GLU A 198 -4.70 1.16 49.15
C GLU A 198 -4.87 2.46 50.00
N ARG A 199 -6.13 2.90 50.06
CA ARG A 199 -6.94 3.38 51.21
C ARG A 199 -6.47 4.51 52.16
N GLN A 200 -7.36 5.53 52.20
CA GLN A 200 -7.86 6.33 53.36
C GLN A 200 -6.82 7.26 54.05
N ALA A 201 -7.11 8.50 54.46
CA ALA A 201 -8.31 9.09 55.08
C ALA A 201 -8.31 10.63 54.95
N ILE A 202 -9.49 11.22 55.19
CA ILE A 202 -9.75 12.67 55.36
C ILE A 202 -9.28 13.11 56.77
N PRO A 203 -8.72 14.33 56.91
CA PRO A 203 -9.09 15.19 58.05
C PRO A 203 -9.25 16.66 57.59
N ALA A 204 -9.97 17.58 58.23
CA ALA A 204 -10.63 17.65 59.53
C ALA A 204 -11.88 18.56 59.42
#